data_AF-A0A317HJR2-F1
#
_entry.id   AF-A0A317HJR2-F1
#
_cell.length_a   1.000
_cell.length_b   1.000
_cell.length_c   1.000
_cell.angle_alpha   90.00
_cell.angle_beta   90.00
_cell.angle_gamma   90.00
#
_symmetry.space_group_name_H-M   'P 1'
#
loop_
_entity.id
_entity.type
_entity.pdbx_description
1 polymer ?
#
loop_
_entity_poly.entity_id
_entity_poly.type
_entity_poly.pdbx_seq_one_letter_code
_entity_poly.pdbx_strand_id
1 'polypeptide(L)'
;MTAASSSGDAGVIAPPSRVHTVLLSWHARTVAAGQEKEGDWMKRRSFWLYGAMALIGLGWLGGRLAADTPVDFGVAVERALAENSLDLFGIRKPLKESALGPYTGADSAQAVIAAKGLQVTVVSTATHPESDQIALWPNDDHPTHLFTCAEITGAPTTGPHLPVVERVDLSQPANANVTFIVSGLNSCDPVRRTPWGTIIFAEEAGSNGGFYEIMDPGGAFPSPVDVTDRATGATTDPRVVKRKAVGSLSFEGIVILQDGTMYLGDELRPGTNPPGSGSRGGALFKFIPQFKFGGIGVITDPALSPFASGSVYGMRIGNGTGNNTDFGQGTEIGQGVWLPIDTANFTDANGNIILRNAQVSLNLTGYYRPEDYDLDPIALARGDVRFCGANTGRMSNGGGSDVETASTYGEVICVTDEPDEKATTGANPVVRRFIAGDTQANYFDNVAFQPHTGNLVVLEDGEVEVIKRAGPTQTTELRGNDIWMCLPDGDDRDVQSDGCIRILSLTDTSAEPTGFIFAGSGRTAYVNIQHRSVGTGALLKITGFEIRKHRDLFDDGHGHGFDHDQH
;
A
#
# COMPACT_ATOMS: atom_id res chain seq x y z
N MET A 1 48.68 -31.13 40.85
CA MET A 1 49.74 -31.40 39.87
C MET A 1 49.79 -30.18 38.95
N THR A 2 50.51 -29.12 39.35
CA THR A 2 51.89 -28.75 38.90
C THR A 2 51.92 -28.44 37.39
N ALA A 3 52.34 -27.28 36.85
CA ALA A 3 52.98 -26.02 37.28
C ALA A 3 52.82 -25.04 36.07
N ALA A 4 52.50 -23.75 36.16
CA ALA A 4 53.24 -22.55 36.65
C ALA A 4 54.47 -22.11 35.82
N SER A 5 54.39 -20.91 35.19
CA SER A 5 55.39 -19.80 35.16
C SER A 5 54.96 -18.73 34.11
N SER A 6 54.48 -17.51 34.43
CA SER A 6 55.17 -16.29 34.94
C SER A 6 56.12 -15.65 33.90
N SER A 7 56.34 -14.34 33.71
CA SER A 7 55.85 -13.03 34.20
C SER A 7 56.89 -11.98 33.73
N GLY A 8 56.55 -10.67 33.70
CA GLY A 8 57.52 -9.54 33.62
C GLY A 8 57.24 -8.59 32.44
N ASP A 9 56.69 -7.38 32.52
CA ASP A 9 56.58 -6.30 33.51
C ASP A 9 57.62 -5.14 33.36
N ALA A 10 57.06 -3.92 33.28
CA ALA A 10 57.57 -2.58 33.63
C ALA A 10 58.53 -1.72 32.74
N GLY A 11 58.13 -0.43 32.59
CA GLY A 11 59.03 0.75 32.51
C GLY A 11 58.72 1.76 31.37
N VAL A 12 57.73 2.67 31.47
CA VAL A 12 57.80 4.08 31.99
C VAL A 12 58.88 4.96 31.36
N ILE A 13 58.47 5.99 30.57
CA ILE A 13 58.94 7.41 30.62
C ILE A 13 57.83 8.32 30.03
N ALA A 14 57.47 9.38 30.76
CA ALA A 14 56.60 10.50 30.35
C ALA A 14 57.40 11.83 30.35
N PRO A 15 56.77 13.02 30.20
CA PRO A 15 56.58 13.82 28.97
C PRO A 15 57.38 15.17 29.06
N PRO A 16 57.05 16.27 28.32
CA PRO A 16 55.97 17.15 28.79
C PRO A 16 55.23 18.04 27.76
N SER A 17 54.03 18.45 28.18
CA SER A 17 53.42 19.81 28.11
C SER A 17 53.18 20.52 26.78
N ARG A 18 51.94 20.99 26.59
CA ARG A 18 51.61 22.42 26.78
C ARG A 18 50.12 22.65 27.05
N VAL A 19 49.90 23.35 28.16
CA VAL A 19 48.66 23.95 28.66
C VAL A 19 48.58 25.36 28.10
N HIS A 20 47.38 25.85 27.76
CA HIS A 20 47.04 27.25 27.96
C HIS A 20 45.55 27.38 28.33
N THR A 21 45.34 27.74 29.58
CA THR A 21 44.12 28.35 30.11
C THR A 21 44.42 29.83 30.39
N VAL A 22 43.36 30.58 30.71
CA VAL A 22 43.21 31.96 31.23
C VAL A 22 43.28 33.06 30.17
N LEU A 23 42.39 34.08 30.13
CA LEU A 23 41.75 34.81 31.24
C LEU A 23 40.50 35.58 30.77
N LEU A 24 39.58 35.80 31.72
CA LEU A 24 38.48 36.77 31.66
C LEU A 24 38.92 38.20 31.34
N SER A 25 38.06 38.96 30.66
CA SER A 25 37.79 40.36 31.07
C SER A 25 36.43 40.85 30.59
N TRP A 26 35.57 41.18 31.56
CA TRP A 26 34.53 42.20 31.48
C TRP A 26 35.12 43.54 31.02
N HIS A 27 34.36 44.32 30.23
CA HIS A 27 34.27 45.78 30.34
C HIS A 27 32.93 46.26 29.78
N ALA A 28 32.07 46.75 30.67
CA ALA A 28 31.01 47.67 30.34
C ALA A 28 31.60 49.08 30.14
N ARG A 29 31.13 49.82 29.13
CA ARG A 29 31.10 51.30 29.17
C ARG A 29 29.87 51.82 28.42
N THR A 30 29.12 52.59 29.18
CA THR A 30 27.98 53.42 28.84
C THR A 30 28.43 54.84 28.42
N VAL A 31 27.63 55.45 27.53
CA VAL A 31 27.26 56.89 27.43
C VAL A 31 28.29 57.92 26.94
N ALA A 32 27.95 58.58 25.82
CA ALA A 32 27.74 60.04 25.64
C ALA A 32 27.61 60.34 24.11
N ALA A 33 26.46 60.77 23.58
CA ALA A 33 25.82 62.11 23.60
C ALA A 33 26.34 63.08 22.51
N GLY A 34 25.39 63.60 21.70
CA GLY A 34 25.52 64.69 20.71
C GLY A 34 24.59 64.43 19.49
N GLN A 35 23.32 64.88 19.47
CA GLN A 35 22.82 66.19 18.96
C GLN A 35 23.40 66.54 17.56
N GLU A 36 22.64 66.86 16.50
CA GLU A 36 21.37 67.56 16.34
C GLU A 36 20.73 67.31 14.94
N LYS A 37 19.37 67.40 14.89
CA LYS A 37 18.45 67.97 13.87
C LYS A 37 18.70 67.77 12.35
N GLU A 38 17.69 67.21 11.67
CA GLU A 38 16.69 67.94 10.84
C GLU A 38 15.81 66.95 10.04
N GLY A 39 14.54 67.30 9.76
CA GLY A 39 13.79 66.66 8.67
C GLY A 39 12.40 66.08 8.98
N ASP A 40 11.59 66.78 9.78
CA ASP A 40 10.17 66.51 9.98
C ASP A 40 9.36 66.90 8.71
N TRP A 41 9.22 65.98 7.74
CA TRP A 41 8.34 66.23 6.57
C TRP A 41 7.76 64.98 5.87
N MET A 42 7.61 63.82 6.52
CA MET A 42 6.95 62.67 5.86
C MET A 42 6.10 61.77 6.80
N LYS A 43 5.39 62.36 7.79
CA LYS A 43 4.51 61.59 8.70
C LYS A 43 3.01 61.92 8.61
N ARG A 44 2.52 62.38 7.45
CA ARG A 44 1.08 62.68 7.28
C ARG A 44 0.38 62.05 6.06
N ARG A 45 0.98 61.08 5.37
CA ARG A 45 0.31 60.36 4.27
C ARG A 45 0.20 58.83 4.41
N SER A 46 0.76 58.21 5.45
CA SER A 46 0.71 56.75 5.61
C SER A 46 -0.41 56.22 6.53
N PHE A 47 -1.33 57.08 6.97
CA PHE A 47 -2.38 56.66 7.93
C PHE A 47 -3.70 56.22 7.29
N TRP A 48 -3.86 56.33 5.97
CA TRP A 48 -5.12 55.98 5.28
C TRP A 48 -5.08 54.69 4.45
N LEU A 49 -3.91 54.04 4.30
CA LEU A 49 -3.78 52.78 3.55
C LEU A 49 -3.76 51.51 4.42
N TYR A 50 -3.54 51.63 5.73
CA TYR A 50 -3.58 50.48 6.65
C TYR A 50 -4.96 50.24 7.29
N GLY A 51 -5.88 51.22 7.21
CA GLY A 51 -7.24 51.08 7.76
C GLY A 51 -8.20 50.23 6.92
N ALA A 52 -7.94 50.06 5.62
CA ALA A 52 -8.82 49.31 4.72
C ALA A 52 -8.47 47.81 4.61
N MET A 53 -7.24 47.42 4.93
CA MET A 53 -6.81 46.01 4.94
C MET A 53 -7.14 45.28 6.25
N ALA A 54 -7.37 46.02 7.35
CA ALA A 54 -7.80 45.43 8.62
C ALA A 54 -9.29 45.05 8.64
N LEU A 55 -10.13 45.59 7.75
CA LEU A 55 -11.57 45.35 7.73
C LEU A 55 -12.02 44.22 6.78
N ILE A 56 -11.13 43.69 5.95
CA ILE A 56 -11.43 42.51 5.11
C ILE A 56 -10.99 41.20 5.80
N GLY A 57 -10.02 41.27 6.73
CA GLY A 57 -9.60 40.13 7.56
C GLY A 57 -10.51 39.81 8.76
N LEU A 58 -11.40 40.73 9.15
CA LEU A 58 -12.31 40.56 10.30
C LEU A 58 -13.68 39.97 9.93
N GLY A 59 -13.97 39.77 8.65
CA GLY A 59 -15.23 39.17 8.18
C GLY A 59 -15.35 37.66 8.42
N TRP A 60 -14.26 36.96 8.74
CA TRP A 60 -14.24 35.51 8.95
C TRP A 60 -14.38 35.07 10.41
N LEU A 61 -14.29 35.99 11.38
CA LEU A 61 -14.35 35.68 12.81
C LEU A 61 -15.59 36.23 13.54
N GLY A 62 -16.46 36.97 12.86
CA GLY A 62 -17.56 37.71 13.48
C GLY A 62 -18.91 36.98 13.58
N GLY A 63 -18.94 35.64 13.56
CA GLY A 63 -20.19 34.89 13.34
C GLY A 63 -20.38 33.60 14.13
N ARG A 64 -19.70 33.38 15.26
CA ARG A 64 -20.03 32.28 16.20
C ARG A 64 -19.77 32.67 17.65
N LEU A 65 -20.45 33.72 18.12
CA LEU A 65 -20.72 33.86 19.56
C LEU A 65 -22.06 33.18 19.86
N ALA A 66 -22.06 31.85 19.86
CA ALA A 66 -23.17 31.03 20.36
C ALA A 66 -22.63 29.66 20.82
N ALA A 67 -22.53 29.52 22.15
CA ALA A 67 -22.31 28.30 22.94
C ALA A 67 -20.98 27.53 22.74
N ASP A 68 -20.01 27.82 23.62
CA ASP A 68 -18.77 27.06 23.83
C ASP A 68 -19.04 25.67 24.42
N THR A 69 -19.45 24.72 23.59
CA THR A 69 -18.93 23.35 23.73
C THR A 69 -17.62 23.29 22.96
N PRO A 70 -16.50 22.87 23.57
CA PRO A 70 -15.27 22.63 22.82
C PRO A 70 -15.60 21.71 21.65
N VAL A 71 -15.39 22.19 20.42
CA VAL A 71 -15.54 21.34 19.24
C VAL A 71 -14.45 20.28 19.36
N ASP A 72 -14.84 19.01 19.24
CA ASP A 72 -13.89 17.90 19.19
C ASP A 72 -12.86 18.16 18.08
N PHE A 73 -11.57 18.11 18.42
CA PHE A 73 -10.50 18.47 17.49
C PHE A 73 -10.46 17.52 16.29
N GLY A 74 -10.65 16.22 16.50
CA GLY A 74 -10.71 15.24 15.41
C GLY A 74 -11.87 15.54 14.46
N VAL A 75 -13.04 15.86 15.01
CA VAL A 75 -14.20 16.30 14.20
C VAL A 75 -13.92 17.60 13.43
N ALA A 76 -13.11 18.51 13.99
CA ALA A 76 -12.69 19.71 13.27
C ALA A 76 -11.75 19.37 12.09
N VAL A 77 -10.83 18.42 12.26
CA VAL A 77 -9.95 17.91 11.19
C VAL A 77 -10.77 17.21 10.10
N GLU A 78 -11.66 16.28 10.46
CA GLU A 78 -12.56 15.61 9.50
C GLU A 78 -13.38 16.61 8.68
N ARG A 79 -13.92 17.64 9.35
CA ARG A 79 -14.64 18.71 8.67
C ARG A 79 -13.73 19.48 7.72
N ALA A 80 -12.50 19.81 8.12
CA ALA A 80 -11.55 20.50 7.26
C ALA A 80 -11.18 19.68 6.03
N LEU A 81 -10.96 18.37 6.17
CA LEU A 81 -10.73 17.45 5.05
C LEU A 81 -11.92 17.45 4.08
N ALA A 82 -13.15 17.37 4.61
CA ALA A 82 -14.35 17.37 3.78
C ALA A 82 -14.64 18.73 3.10
N GLU A 83 -14.34 19.85 3.77
CA GLU A 83 -14.53 21.21 3.23
C GLU A 83 -13.48 21.56 2.17
N ASN A 84 -12.26 21.02 2.29
CA ASN A 84 -11.15 21.24 1.36
C ASN A 84 -10.92 20.06 0.42
N SER A 85 -11.91 19.16 0.27
CA SER A 85 -11.71 17.88 -0.41
C SER A 85 -11.28 18.02 -1.87
N LEU A 86 -11.68 19.11 -2.54
CA LEU A 86 -11.33 19.34 -3.94
C LEU A 86 -9.84 19.65 -4.10
N ASP A 87 -9.28 20.43 -3.19
CA ASP A 87 -7.89 20.87 -3.27
C ASP A 87 -6.94 19.80 -2.71
N LEU A 88 -7.39 19.03 -1.71
CA LEU A 88 -6.60 17.97 -1.08
C LEU A 88 -6.66 16.63 -1.84
N PHE A 89 -7.83 16.26 -2.37
CA PHE A 89 -8.05 14.93 -2.96
C PHE A 89 -8.48 14.98 -4.43
N GLY A 90 -8.73 16.16 -4.99
CA GLY A 90 -9.29 16.25 -6.34
C GLY A 90 -10.76 15.84 -6.44
N ILE A 91 -11.49 15.83 -5.32
CA ILE A 91 -12.87 15.34 -5.21
C ILE A 91 -13.77 16.45 -4.67
N ARG A 92 -14.92 16.73 -5.32
CA ARG A 92 -15.70 17.93 -4.98
C ARG A 92 -16.39 17.88 -3.64
N LYS A 93 -16.85 16.69 -3.21
CA LYS A 93 -17.45 16.49 -1.89
C LYS A 93 -17.47 15.01 -1.53
N PRO A 94 -16.87 14.58 -0.40
CA PRO A 94 -16.88 13.18 0.00
C PRO A 94 -18.26 12.70 0.44
N LEU A 95 -18.38 11.38 0.55
CA LEU A 95 -19.52 10.72 1.19
C LEU A 95 -19.41 10.90 2.71
N LYS A 96 -20.53 11.18 3.38
CA LYS A 96 -20.55 11.39 4.84
C LYS A 96 -20.67 10.09 5.62
N GLU A 97 -21.32 9.11 5.03
CA GLU A 97 -21.69 7.84 5.64
C GLU A 97 -21.58 6.75 4.58
N SER A 98 -21.39 5.51 5.02
CA SER A 98 -21.51 4.33 4.18
C SER A 98 -22.92 4.23 3.59
N ALA A 99 -23.04 3.64 2.41
CA ALA A 99 -24.31 3.36 1.79
C ALA A 99 -25.05 2.25 2.55
N LEU A 100 -26.38 2.27 2.43
CA LEU A 100 -27.24 1.22 2.97
C LEU A 100 -27.61 0.24 1.86
N GLY A 101 -27.51 -1.04 2.18
CA GLY A 101 -27.94 -2.13 1.32
C GLY A 101 -29.30 -2.75 1.70
N PRO A 102 -29.68 -3.86 1.06
CA PRO A 102 -28.97 -4.48 -0.05
C PRO A 102 -29.47 -3.94 -1.41
N TYR A 103 -28.55 -3.70 -2.34
CA TYR A 103 -28.82 -3.59 -3.77
C TYR A 103 -28.52 -4.92 -4.45
N THR A 104 -29.50 -5.53 -5.11
CA THR A 104 -29.36 -6.82 -5.82
C THR A 104 -29.77 -6.72 -7.29
N GLY A 105 -29.68 -5.51 -7.86
CA GLY A 105 -30.04 -5.27 -9.25
C GLY A 105 -28.93 -5.63 -10.24
N ALA A 106 -29.30 -5.83 -11.51
CA ALA A 106 -28.36 -6.20 -12.56
C ALA A 106 -27.48 -5.03 -13.06
N ASP A 107 -27.82 -3.77 -12.75
CA ASP A 107 -27.03 -2.61 -13.16
C ASP A 107 -25.83 -2.45 -12.22
N SER A 108 -24.67 -2.96 -12.65
CA SER A 108 -23.44 -2.92 -11.85
C SER A 108 -23.01 -1.50 -11.46
N ALA A 109 -23.37 -0.45 -12.23
CA ALA A 109 -23.03 0.92 -11.84
C ALA A 109 -23.81 1.41 -10.60
N GLN A 110 -24.95 0.80 -10.31
CA GLN A 110 -25.75 1.11 -9.12
C GLN A 110 -25.34 0.32 -7.88
N ALA A 111 -24.41 -0.65 -8.01
CA ALA A 111 -23.83 -1.39 -6.89
C ALA A 111 -22.96 -0.51 -5.98
N VAL A 112 -22.66 0.71 -6.39
CA VAL A 112 -21.91 1.70 -5.63
C VAL A 112 -22.57 3.08 -5.70
N ILE A 113 -22.37 3.88 -4.66
CA ILE A 113 -22.52 5.34 -4.73
C ILE A 113 -21.13 5.98 -4.73
N ALA A 114 -21.00 7.11 -5.42
CA ALA A 114 -19.74 7.83 -5.52
C ALA A 114 -19.85 9.26 -4.96
N ALA A 115 -18.74 9.75 -4.41
CA ALA A 115 -18.57 11.11 -3.98
C ALA A 115 -18.85 12.11 -5.12
N LYS A 116 -19.30 13.32 -4.75
CA LYS A 116 -19.64 14.34 -5.74
C LYS A 116 -18.41 14.70 -6.57
N GLY A 117 -18.57 14.69 -7.89
CA GLY A 117 -17.49 14.95 -8.85
C GLY A 117 -16.96 13.69 -9.52
N LEU A 118 -17.15 12.53 -8.89
CA LEU A 118 -16.84 11.25 -9.50
C LEU A 118 -18.02 10.72 -10.33
N GLN A 119 -17.69 9.98 -11.38
CA GLN A 119 -18.66 9.28 -12.24
C GLN A 119 -18.24 7.83 -12.38
N VAL A 120 -19.20 6.92 -12.21
CA VAL A 120 -19.01 5.48 -12.32
C VAL A 120 -19.70 4.98 -13.57
N THR A 121 -19.00 4.17 -14.35
CA THR A 121 -19.52 3.53 -15.56
C THR A 121 -19.08 2.07 -15.63
N VAL A 122 -19.90 1.20 -16.20
CA VAL A 122 -19.57 -0.22 -16.37
C VAL A 122 -18.56 -0.40 -17.50
N VAL A 123 -17.48 -1.13 -17.22
CA VAL A 123 -16.47 -1.56 -18.20
C VAL A 123 -16.74 -2.99 -18.65
N SER A 124 -17.06 -3.88 -17.72
CA SER A 124 -17.43 -5.25 -18.05
C SER A 124 -18.47 -5.80 -17.10
N THR A 125 -19.42 -6.55 -17.65
CA THR A 125 -20.30 -7.48 -16.93
C THR A 125 -20.01 -8.93 -17.34
N ALA A 126 -19.01 -9.14 -18.18
CA ALA A 126 -18.63 -10.44 -18.73
C ALA A 126 -17.48 -11.09 -17.97
N THR A 127 -16.85 -10.37 -17.03
CA THR A 127 -15.89 -10.93 -16.08
C THR A 127 -16.58 -11.89 -15.12
N HIS A 128 -15.81 -12.75 -14.48
CA HIS A 128 -16.29 -13.64 -13.43
C HIS A 128 -16.77 -12.82 -12.21
N PRO A 129 -17.83 -13.24 -11.49
CA PRO A 129 -18.28 -12.55 -10.26
C PRO A 129 -17.21 -12.52 -9.17
N GLU A 130 -16.29 -13.48 -9.16
CA GLU A 130 -15.15 -13.57 -8.22
C GLU A 130 -13.92 -12.83 -8.76
N SER A 131 -14.07 -11.87 -9.68
CA SER A 131 -12.91 -11.15 -10.24
C SER A 131 -12.32 -10.19 -9.22
N ASP A 132 -11.04 -10.38 -8.98
CA ASP A 132 -10.19 -9.68 -8.04
C ASP A 132 -9.25 -8.69 -8.74
N GLN A 133 -8.02 -8.50 -8.23
CA GLN A 133 -7.04 -7.49 -8.61
C GLN A 133 -6.93 -7.23 -10.11
N ILE A 134 -6.49 -6.00 -10.46
CA ILE A 134 -6.45 -5.51 -11.84
C ILE A 134 -5.04 -5.12 -12.25
N ALA A 135 -4.62 -5.55 -13.44
CA ALA A 135 -3.44 -5.02 -14.11
C ALA A 135 -3.80 -4.30 -15.43
N LEU A 136 -3.23 -3.11 -15.63
CA LEU A 136 -3.36 -2.35 -16.88
C LEU A 136 -2.44 -2.92 -17.96
N TRP A 137 -2.91 -2.96 -19.21
CA TRP A 137 -2.12 -3.44 -20.36
C TRP A 137 -2.34 -2.61 -21.64
N PRO A 138 -1.28 -2.34 -22.44
CA PRO A 138 0.13 -2.70 -22.23
C PRO A 138 0.90 -1.74 -21.33
N ASN A 139 0.30 -0.61 -20.97
CA ASN A 139 0.88 0.43 -20.12
C ASN A 139 -0.22 1.17 -19.36
N ASP A 140 0.20 2.03 -18.44
CA ASP A 140 -0.72 2.69 -17.52
C ASP A 140 -1.36 3.94 -18.13
N ASP A 141 -0.69 4.62 -19.07
CA ASP A 141 -1.15 5.87 -19.67
C ASP A 141 -2.31 5.67 -20.66
N HIS A 142 -2.20 4.62 -21.47
CA HIS A 142 -3.13 4.29 -22.56
C HIS A 142 -3.42 2.79 -22.58
N PRO A 143 -4.04 2.24 -21.51
CA PRO A 143 -4.43 0.85 -21.50
C PRO A 143 -5.46 0.60 -22.60
N THR A 144 -5.26 -0.48 -23.35
CA THR A 144 -6.26 -1.03 -24.27
C THR A 144 -6.96 -2.24 -23.68
N HIS A 145 -6.32 -2.88 -22.70
CA HIS A 145 -6.85 -4.03 -22.01
C HIS A 145 -6.64 -3.92 -20.49
N LEU A 146 -7.44 -4.68 -19.76
CA LEU A 146 -7.26 -4.96 -18.34
C LEU A 146 -7.07 -6.46 -18.18
N PHE A 147 -6.25 -6.87 -17.22
CA PHE A 147 -6.18 -8.26 -16.76
C PHE A 147 -6.76 -8.34 -15.35
N THR A 148 -7.56 -9.36 -15.09
CA THR A 148 -8.14 -9.67 -13.78
C THR A 148 -7.80 -11.11 -13.40
N CYS A 149 -7.63 -11.36 -12.11
CA CYS A 149 -7.59 -12.70 -11.51
C CYS A 149 -8.98 -12.99 -10.96
N ALA A 150 -9.49 -14.22 -11.04
CA ALA A 150 -10.75 -14.61 -10.42
C ALA A 150 -10.47 -15.60 -9.29
N GLU A 151 -10.88 -15.22 -8.07
CA GLU A 151 -10.56 -15.85 -6.80
C GLU A 151 -11.43 -17.11 -6.57
N ILE A 152 -11.45 -17.99 -7.56
CA ILE A 152 -12.26 -19.20 -7.55
C ILE A 152 -11.59 -20.26 -6.67
N THR A 153 -12.21 -20.55 -5.53
CA THR A 153 -11.80 -21.65 -4.66
C THR A 153 -12.27 -23.02 -5.18
N GLY A 154 -11.51 -24.07 -4.85
CA GLY A 154 -11.98 -25.45 -5.01
C GLY A 154 -12.02 -25.94 -6.47
N ALA A 155 -11.06 -25.51 -7.30
CA ALA A 155 -10.95 -25.94 -8.68
C ALA A 155 -11.12 -27.47 -8.80
N PRO A 156 -12.02 -27.94 -9.68
CA PRO A 156 -12.39 -29.34 -9.73
C PRO A 156 -11.17 -30.17 -10.10
N THR A 157 -10.85 -31.18 -9.27
CA THR A 157 -9.73 -32.11 -9.53
C THR A 157 -9.95 -33.02 -10.74
N THR A 158 -11.16 -32.99 -11.32
CA THR A 158 -11.57 -33.74 -12.52
C THR A 158 -12.58 -32.91 -13.30
N GLY A 159 -12.39 -32.77 -14.62
CA GLY A 159 -13.25 -31.95 -15.49
C GLY A 159 -12.50 -30.73 -16.02
N PRO A 160 -13.15 -29.88 -16.84
CA PRO A 160 -12.53 -28.65 -17.31
C PRO A 160 -12.33 -27.70 -16.12
N HIS A 161 -11.10 -27.22 -15.93
CA HIS A 161 -10.84 -26.19 -14.95
C HIS A 161 -11.53 -24.89 -15.36
N LEU A 162 -12.03 -24.14 -14.38
CA LEU A 162 -12.61 -22.82 -14.61
C LEU A 162 -11.50 -21.83 -14.98
N PRO A 163 -11.77 -20.91 -15.92
CA PRO A 163 -10.83 -19.85 -16.23
C PRO A 163 -10.76 -18.85 -15.08
N VAL A 164 -9.55 -18.43 -14.76
CA VAL A 164 -9.23 -17.60 -13.60
C VAL A 164 -8.46 -16.34 -13.97
N VAL A 165 -7.66 -16.33 -15.04
CA VAL A 165 -7.08 -15.08 -15.56
C VAL A 165 -7.89 -14.63 -16.75
N GLU A 166 -8.39 -13.41 -16.70
CA GLU A 166 -9.24 -12.83 -17.74
C GLU A 166 -8.56 -11.60 -18.35
N ARG A 167 -8.75 -11.40 -19.66
CA ARG A 167 -8.30 -10.21 -20.38
C ARG A 167 -9.51 -9.48 -20.96
N VAL A 168 -9.73 -8.26 -20.48
CA VAL A 168 -10.85 -7.39 -20.86
C VAL A 168 -10.39 -6.41 -21.93
N ASP A 169 -11.04 -6.38 -23.10
CA ASP A 169 -10.80 -5.39 -24.17
C ASP A 169 -11.64 -4.13 -23.93
N LEU A 170 -10.98 -3.00 -23.69
CA LEU A 170 -11.65 -1.72 -23.37
C LEU A 170 -12.38 -1.08 -24.56
N SER A 171 -12.18 -1.60 -25.78
CA SER A 171 -12.86 -1.13 -26.99
C SER A 171 -14.16 -1.88 -27.29
N GLN A 172 -14.38 -3.03 -26.66
CA GLN A 172 -15.53 -3.89 -26.93
C GLN A 172 -16.69 -3.64 -25.95
N PRO A 173 -17.92 -4.02 -26.31
CA PRO A 173 -19.08 -3.90 -25.42
C PRO A 173 -18.90 -4.66 -24.10
N ALA A 174 -19.35 -4.07 -22.99
CA ALA A 174 -19.16 -4.59 -21.64
C ALA A 174 -19.63 -6.04 -21.40
N ASN A 175 -20.59 -6.53 -22.18
CA ASN A 175 -21.13 -7.89 -22.06
C ASN A 175 -20.45 -8.92 -22.97
N ALA A 176 -19.41 -8.54 -23.72
CA ALA A 176 -18.76 -9.41 -24.70
C ALA A 176 -17.27 -9.07 -24.91
N ASN A 177 -16.62 -8.47 -23.90
CA ASN A 177 -15.25 -7.96 -24.01
C ASN A 177 -14.18 -8.80 -23.31
N VAL A 178 -14.52 -9.98 -22.78
CA VAL A 178 -13.60 -10.82 -22.02
C VAL A 178 -13.06 -11.97 -22.85
N THR A 179 -11.74 -12.18 -22.78
CA THR A 179 -11.05 -13.39 -23.22
C THR A 179 -10.45 -14.09 -22.00
N PHE A 180 -10.77 -15.36 -21.79
CA PHE A 180 -10.20 -16.18 -20.73
C PHE A 180 -8.81 -16.70 -21.12
N ILE A 181 -7.80 -16.45 -20.28
CA ILE A 181 -6.38 -16.68 -20.60
C ILE A 181 -5.81 -17.90 -19.87
N VAL A 182 -6.10 -18.08 -18.58
CA VAL A 182 -5.55 -19.18 -17.77
C VAL A 182 -6.66 -19.89 -17.00
N SER A 183 -6.53 -21.21 -16.80
CA SER A 183 -7.36 -22.05 -15.93
C SER A 183 -6.49 -22.94 -15.03
N GLY A 184 -7.09 -23.57 -14.01
CA GLY A 184 -6.44 -24.63 -13.22
C GLY A 184 -5.72 -24.17 -11.95
N LEU A 185 -6.01 -22.94 -11.49
CA LEU A 185 -5.53 -22.42 -10.21
C LEU A 185 -6.57 -22.58 -9.10
N ASN A 186 -6.16 -22.36 -7.86
CA ASN A 186 -7.04 -22.25 -6.70
C ASN A 186 -6.86 -20.87 -6.05
N SER A 187 -7.93 -20.08 -6.00
CA SER A 187 -7.95 -18.68 -5.55
C SER A 187 -6.88 -17.85 -6.25
N CYS A 188 -7.16 -17.42 -7.48
CA CYS A 188 -6.23 -16.59 -8.24
C CYS A 188 -6.12 -15.22 -7.58
N ASP A 189 -4.98 -14.95 -6.95
CA ASP A 189 -4.60 -13.64 -6.44
C ASP A 189 -3.07 -13.56 -6.27
N PRO A 190 -2.37 -12.48 -6.68
CA PRO A 190 -2.85 -11.29 -7.41
C PRO A 190 -2.68 -11.43 -8.92
N VAL A 191 -2.89 -10.32 -9.64
CA VAL A 191 -2.40 -10.11 -11.02
C VAL A 191 -1.68 -8.76 -11.16
N ARG A 192 -0.46 -8.75 -11.73
CA ARG A 192 0.34 -7.52 -11.90
C ARG A 192 1.09 -7.50 -13.24
N ARG A 193 1.30 -6.31 -13.80
CA ARG A 193 2.15 -6.12 -14.98
C ARG A 193 3.61 -5.96 -14.57
N THR A 194 4.52 -6.64 -15.26
CA THR A 194 5.95 -6.47 -15.03
C THR A 194 6.53 -5.33 -15.88
N PRO A 195 7.66 -4.74 -15.45
CA PRO A 195 8.39 -3.75 -16.24
C PRO A 195 8.89 -4.23 -17.61
N TRP A 196 9.01 -5.55 -17.81
CA TRP A 196 9.49 -6.17 -19.05
C TRP A 196 8.37 -6.75 -19.92
N GLY A 197 7.13 -6.30 -19.71
CA GLY A 197 6.01 -6.58 -20.62
C GLY A 197 5.47 -8.00 -20.51
N THR A 198 5.39 -8.54 -19.31
CA THR A 198 4.66 -9.78 -19.00
C THR A 198 3.58 -9.49 -17.96
N ILE A 199 2.69 -10.45 -17.73
CA ILE A 199 1.71 -10.42 -16.62
C ILE A 199 2.11 -11.52 -15.64
N ILE A 200 2.23 -11.21 -14.36
CA ILE A 200 2.28 -12.22 -13.30
C ILE A 200 0.89 -12.43 -12.73
N PHE A 201 0.68 -13.63 -12.20
CA PHE A 201 -0.47 -13.95 -11.39
C PHE A 201 -0.10 -15.04 -10.38
N ALA A 202 -0.80 -15.16 -9.27
CA ALA A 202 -0.48 -16.17 -8.27
C ALA A 202 -1.72 -16.82 -7.65
N GLU A 203 -1.53 -17.50 -6.53
CA GLU A 203 -2.57 -18.24 -5.83
C GLU A 203 -2.57 -17.92 -4.34
N GLU A 204 -3.74 -17.57 -3.81
CA GLU A 204 -4.08 -17.44 -2.41
C GLU A 204 -4.38 -18.85 -1.84
N ALA A 205 -3.37 -19.72 -1.88
CA ALA A 205 -3.53 -21.16 -1.60
C ALA A 205 -2.53 -21.71 -0.58
N GLY A 206 -2.18 -20.86 0.38
CA GLY A 206 -1.27 -21.17 1.47
C GLY A 206 0.08 -21.70 1.03
N SER A 207 0.63 -22.68 1.77
CA SER A 207 1.96 -23.23 1.45
C SER A 207 2.09 -23.82 0.03
N ASN A 208 0.97 -24.05 -0.67
CA ASN A 208 0.94 -24.60 -2.02
C ASN A 208 0.66 -23.55 -3.10
N GLY A 209 0.46 -22.28 -2.75
CA GLY A 209 0.20 -21.22 -3.71
C GLY A 209 1.36 -21.05 -4.69
N GLY A 210 1.06 -21.14 -5.99
CA GLY A 210 2.04 -20.97 -7.05
C GLY A 210 2.07 -19.53 -7.56
N PHE A 211 3.26 -19.01 -7.81
CA PHE A 211 3.46 -17.78 -8.57
C PHE A 211 3.75 -18.13 -10.04
N TYR A 212 3.07 -17.48 -10.97
CA TYR A 212 3.15 -17.74 -12.41
C TYR A 212 3.37 -16.45 -13.21
N GLU A 213 3.83 -16.60 -14.44
CA GLU A 213 4.05 -15.50 -15.36
C GLU A 213 3.60 -15.88 -16.78
N ILE A 214 2.93 -14.96 -17.46
CA ILE A 214 2.46 -15.04 -18.84
C ILE A 214 3.40 -14.24 -19.74
N MET A 215 4.10 -14.94 -20.63
CA MET A 215 4.80 -14.35 -21.77
C MET A 215 3.83 -13.95 -22.87
N ASP A 216 4.09 -12.83 -23.54
CA ASP A 216 3.24 -12.32 -24.63
C ASP A 216 1.74 -12.28 -24.25
N PRO A 217 1.37 -11.58 -23.17
CA PRO A 217 -0.01 -11.57 -22.67
C PRO A 217 -0.97 -10.87 -23.67
N GLY A 218 -0.46 -10.05 -24.58
CA GLY A 218 -1.22 -9.45 -25.70
C GLY A 218 -1.48 -10.40 -26.87
N GLY A 219 -0.80 -11.55 -26.92
CA GLY A 219 -0.91 -12.53 -27.98
C GLY A 219 -2.30 -13.19 -28.09
N ALA A 220 -2.47 -14.01 -29.13
CA ALA A 220 -3.68 -14.80 -29.31
C ALA A 220 -3.69 -16.01 -28.36
N PHE A 221 -4.83 -16.23 -27.70
CA PHE A 221 -5.12 -17.40 -26.87
C PHE A 221 -6.40 -18.06 -27.42
N PRO A 222 -6.28 -19.06 -28.31
CA PRO A 222 -7.45 -19.70 -28.93
C PRO A 222 -8.28 -20.50 -27.91
N SER A 223 -7.67 -20.87 -26.79
CA SER A 223 -8.28 -21.46 -25.60
C SER A 223 -7.49 -21.03 -24.37
N PRO A 224 -8.08 -21.04 -23.16
CA PRO A 224 -7.34 -20.83 -21.92
C PRO A 224 -6.16 -21.82 -21.80
N VAL A 225 -5.04 -21.34 -21.28
CA VAL A 225 -3.89 -22.15 -20.90
C VAL A 225 -4.20 -22.82 -19.58
N ASP A 226 -4.09 -24.14 -19.55
CA ASP A 226 -4.46 -24.93 -18.39
C ASP A 226 -3.23 -25.25 -17.54
N VAL A 227 -3.27 -24.89 -16.26
CA VAL A 227 -2.30 -25.37 -15.26
C VAL A 227 -2.73 -26.78 -14.83
N THR A 228 -2.18 -27.76 -15.52
CA THR A 228 -2.54 -29.18 -15.36
C THR A 228 -1.98 -29.81 -14.09
N ASP A 229 -0.88 -29.27 -13.57
CA ASP A 229 -0.30 -29.68 -12.30
C ASP A 229 0.35 -28.47 -11.62
N ARG A 230 -0.31 -27.99 -10.57
CA ARG A 230 0.13 -26.86 -9.76
C ARG A 230 1.42 -27.13 -8.99
N ALA A 231 1.67 -28.38 -8.59
CA ALA A 231 2.85 -28.73 -7.80
C ALA A 231 4.13 -28.68 -8.65
N THR A 232 4.06 -29.22 -9.88
CA THR A 232 5.19 -29.18 -10.82
C THR A 232 5.24 -27.88 -11.63
N GLY A 233 4.11 -27.20 -11.80
CA GLY A 233 3.95 -26.02 -12.65
C GLY A 233 3.70 -26.36 -14.12
N ALA A 234 3.18 -27.56 -14.41
CA ALA A 234 2.94 -28.03 -15.77
C ALA A 234 1.75 -27.30 -16.41
N THR A 235 1.95 -26.78 -17.62
CA THR A 235 0.95 -26.01 -18.37
C THR A 235 0.75 -26.57 -19.78
N THR A 236 -0.41 -26.29 -20.39
CA THR A 236 -0.68 -26.67 -21.79
C THR A 236 -0.01 -25.77 -22.83
N ASP A 237 0.48 -24.60 -22.41
CA ASP A 237 1.19 -23.63 -23.26
C ASP A 237 2.43 -23.11 -22.53
N PRO A 238 3.64 -23.21 -23.13
CA PRO A 238 4.89 -22.80 -22.49
C PRO A 238 5.01 -21.29 -22.26
N ARG A 239 4.08 -20.47 -22.77
CA ARG A 239 4.02 -19.03 -22.44
C ARG A 239 3.63 -18.79 -20.98
N VAL A 240 2.95 -19.74 -20.33
CA VAL A 240 2.62 -19.64 -18.90
C VAL A 240 3.58 -20.52 -18.11
N VAL A 241 4.33 -19.91 -17.20
CA VAL A 241 5.42 -20.58 -16.48
C VAL A 241 5.34 -20.29 -14.98
N LYS A 242 5.46 -21.34 -14.15
CA LYS A 242 5.58 -21.21 -12.69
C LYS A 242 6.97 -20.70 -12.30
N ARG A 243 7.06 -19.68 -11.45
CA ARG A 243 8.32 -19.08 -10.96
C ARG A 243 8.68 -19.57 -9.56
N LYS A 244 9.14 -20.82 -9.48
CA LYS A 244 9.48 -21.48 -8.21
C LYS A 244 10.52 -20.74 -7.37
N ALA A 245 11.40 -19.95 -7.99
CA ALA A 245 12.43 -19.17 -7.32
C ALA A 245 11.87 -18.05 -6.41
N VAL A 246 10.65 -17.57 -6.69
CA VAL A 246 9.95 -16.58 -5.86
C VAL A 246 9.49 -17.21 -4.53
N GLY A 247 9.04 -18.46 -4.60
CA GLY A 247 8.49 -19.20 -3.46
C GLY A 247 6.98 -19.42 -3.55
N SER A 248 6.42 -19.96 -2.48
CA SER A 248 5.02 -20.35 -2.33
C SER A 248 4.47 -19.95 -0.96
N LEU A 249 3.30 -19.32 -0.97
CA LEU A 249 2.51 -18.80 0.15
C LEU A 249 1.08 -18.47 -0.35
N SER A 250 0.19 -17.94 0.51
CA SER A 250 -1.04 -17.28 0.01
C SER A 250 -0.65 -15.90 -0.48
N PHE A 251 -0.58 -15.70 -1.80
CA PHE A 251 -0.21 -14.40 -2.35
C PHE A 251 -1.42 -13.48 -2.35
N GLU A 252 -1.17 -12.20 -2.05
CA GLU A 252 -2.14 -11.11 -2.20
C GLU A 252 -1.37 -9.85 -2.63
N GLY A 253 -0.68 -9.18 -1.71
CA GLY A 253 0.13 -7.99 -2.03
C GLY A 253 1.48 -8.29 -2.68
N ILE A 254 1.71 -7.70 -3.86
CA ILE A 254 2.96 -7.79 -4.61
C ILE A 254 3.38 -6.44 -5.20
N VAL A 255 4.63 -6.04 -4.94
CA VAL A 255 5.27 -4.88 -5.57
C VAL A 255 6.47 -5.32 -6.38
N ILE A 256 6.58 -4.86 -7.63
CA ILE A 256 7.66 -5.20 -8.56
C ILE A 256 8.41 -3.93 -8.95
N LEU A 257 9.71 -3.88 -8.66
CA LEU A 257 10.59 -2.79 -9.09
C LEU A 257 11.06 -3.00 -10.53
N GLN A 258 11.54 -1.92 -11.15
CA GLN A 258 12.04 -1.91 -12.54
C GLN A 258 13.09 -2.99 -12.82
N ASP A 259 13.93 -3.33 -11.83
CA ASP A 259 15.01 -4.30 -11.97
C ASP A 259 14.59 -5.75 -11.71
N GLY A 260 13.32 -5.99 -11.33
CA GLY A 260 12.78 -7.30 -10.97
C GLY A 260 12.89 -7.66 -9.49
N THR A 261 13.45 -6.78 -8.64
CA THR A 261 13.29 -6.90 -7.18
C THR A 261 11.81 -6.84 -6.85
N MET A 262 11.35 -7.73 -5.97
CA MET A 262 9.94 -7.86 -5.64
C MET A 262 9.73 -7.96 -4.14
N TYR A 263 8.67 -7.33 -3.64
CA TYR A 263 8.19 -7.46 -2.27
C TYR A 263 6.84 -8.17 -2.31
N LEU A 264 6.62 -9.08 -1.37
CA LEU A 264 5.43 -9.93 -1.35
C LEU A 264 5.01 -10.27 0.08
N GLY A 265 3.71 -10.39 0.30
CA GLY A 265 3.09 -10.77 1.57
C GLY A 265 2.57 -12.20 1.57
N ASP A 266 2.36 -12.75 2.76
CA ASP A 266 1.58 -13.98 2.96
C ASP A 266 0.22 -13.61 3.55
N GLU A 267 -0.88 -13.81 2.83
CA GLU A 267 -2.21 -13.66 3.41
C GLU A 267 -2.46 -14.79 4.41
N LEU A 268 -2.17 -14.50 5.67
CA LEU A 268 -2.27 -15.47 6.73
C LEU A 268 -2.66 -14.80 8.04
N ARG A 269 -3.85 -15.12 8.54
CA ARG A 269 -4.29 -14.66 9.86
C ARG A 269 -3.55 -15.36 11.02
N PRO A 270 -3.29 -14.70 12.17
CA PRO A 270 -2.81 -15.36 13.37
C PRO A 270 -3.66 -16.56 13.77
N GLY A 271 -3.01 -17.57 14.34
CA GLY A 271 -3.69 -18.75 14.87
C GLY A 271 -4.15 -19.78 13.83
N THR A 272 -3.89 -19.62 12.54
CA THR A 272 -4.26 -20.60 11.49
C THR A 272 -3.15 -21.56 11.10
N ASN A 273 -1.88 -21.15 11.13
CA ASN A 273 -0.80 -21.99 10.66
C ASN A 273 0.48 -21.90 11.53
N PRO A 274 0.77 -22.91 12.36
CA PRO A 274 -0.12 -24.03 12.71
C PRO A 274 -1.39 -23.54 13.43
N PRO A 275 -2.51 -24.25 13.38
CA PRO A 275 -3.68 -23.88 14.17
C PRO A 275 -3.35 -23.85 15.67
N GLY A 276 -3.74 -22.80 16.39
CA GLY A 276 -3.64 -22.74 17.85
C GLY A 276 -2.96 -21.49 18.43
N SER A 277 -2.69 -21.55 19.74
CA SER A 277 -2.23 -20.40 20.53
C SER A 277 -0.78 -20.01 20.19
N GLY A 278 -0.58 -18.74 19.82
CA GLY A 278 0.75 -18.15 19.61
C GLY A 278 1.26 -18.21 18.17
N SER A 279 0.51 -18.79 17.23
CA SER A 279 0.87 -18.75 15.81
C SER A 279 0.73 -17.33 15.27
N ARG A 280 1.82 -16.84 14.68
CA ARG A 280 1.90 -15.52 14.05
C ARG A 280 1.06 -15.52 12.76
N GLY A 281 0.58 -14.35 12.34
CA GLY A 281 0.06 -14.19 10.99
C GLY A 281 1.19 -14.07 9.96
N GLY A 282 0.85 -13.64 8.75
CA GLY A 282 1.74 -13.64 7.59
C GLY A 282 2.90 -12.66 7.70
N ALA A 283 4.07 -13.07 7.18
CA ALA A 283 5.24 -12.22 7.07
C ALA A 283 5.36 -11.58 5.68
N LEU A 284 6.23 -10.57 5.58
CA LEU A 284 6.65 -9.99 4.31
C LEU A 284 7.99 -10.56 3.88
N PHE A 285 8.18 -10.65 2.57
CA PHE A 285 9.38 -11.16 1.92
C PHE A 285 9.88 -10.19 0.86
N LYS A 286 11.16 -10.35 0.52
CA LYS A 286 11.83 -9.65 -0.58
C LYS A 286 12.51 -10.68 -1.46
N PHE A 287 12.19 -10.70 -2.75
CA PHE A 287 12.90 -11.46 -3.77
C PHE A 287 13.85 -10.53 -4.53
N ILE A 288 15.10 -10.96 -4.70
CA ILE A 288 16.10 -10.25 -5.51
C ILE A 288 16.53 -11.16 -6.65
N PRO A 289 16.33 -10.75 -7.91
CA PRO A 289 16.68 -11.56 -9.06
C PRO A 289 18.19 -11.72 -9.16
N GLN A 290 18.65 -12.91 -9.56
CA GLN A 290 20.05 -13.13 -9.89
C GLN A 290 20.47 -12.30 -11.11
N PHE A 291 19.55 -12.17 -12.06
CA PHE A 291 19.72 -11.36 -13.27
C PHE A 291 18.62 -10.29 -13.30
N LYS A 292 19.03 -9.06 -12.97
CA LYS A 292 18.16 -7.89 -13.00
C LYS A 292 17.70 -7.57 -14.43
N PHE A 293 16.49 -7.05 -14.57
CA PHE A 293 16.04 -6.55 -15.86
C PHE A 293 16.85 -5.32 -16.26
N GLY A 294 17.42 -5.35 -17.47
CA GLY A 294 18.25 -4.27 -18.01
C GLY A 294 17.48 -3.04 -18.48
N GLY A 295 16.14 -3.03 -18.37
CA GLY A 295 15.30 -1.87 -18.68
C GLY A 295 14.89 -1.70 -20.15
N ILE A 296 15.21 -2.65 -21.04
CA ILE A 296 14.93 -2.51 -22.48
C ILE A 296 14.22 -3.76 -23.01
N GLY A 297 13.10 -3.53 -23.70
CA GLY A 297 12.39 -4.53 -24.50
C GLY A 297 11.40 -5.38 -23.71
N VAL A 298 10.57 -6.12 -24.46
CA VAL A 298 9.67 -7.12 -23.88
C VAL A 298 10.42 -8.45 -23.79
N ILE A 299 10.33 -9.13 -22.65
CA ILE A 299 10.84 -10.49 -22.51
C ILE A 299 9.79 -11.47 -23.04
N THR A 300 10.20 -12.30 -24.00
CA THR A 300 9.37 -13.36 -24.59
C THR A 300 9.92 -14.76 -24.34
N ASP A 301 11.19 -14.87 -23.95
CA ASP A 301 11.79 -16.12 -23.48
C ASP A 301 11.66 -16.22 -21.96
N PRO A 302 10.91 -17.20 -21.43
CA PRO A 302 10.73 -17.36 -19.99
C PRO A 302 12.03 -17.48 -19.20
N ALA A 303 13.12 -17.97 -19.81
CA ALA A 303 14.40 -18.13 -19.13
C ALA A 303 15.12 -16.81 -18.87
N LEU A 304 14.75 -15.74 -19.59
CA LEU A 304 15.33 -14.40 -19.42
C LEU A 304 14.61 -13.54 -18.37
N SER A 305 13.45 -13.99 -17.89
CA SER A 305 12.71 -13.27 -16.84
C SER A 305 13.54 -13.17 -15.56
N PRO A 306 13.58 -11.99 -14.89
CA PRO A 306 14.16 -11.85 -13.56
C PRO A 306 13.62 -12.84 -12.53
N PHE A 307 12.37 -13.30 -12.67
CA PHE A 307 11.76 -14.28 -11.77
C PHE A 307 12.18 -15.73 -12.04
N ALA A 308 13.00 -15.99 -13.07
CA ALA A 308 13.50 -17.33 -13.35
C ALA A 308 14.50 -17.83 -12.27
N SER A 309 15.24 -16.92 -11.64
CA SER A 309 16.24 -17.25 -10.61
C SER A 309 16.55 -16.05 -9.71
N GLY A 310 16.81 -16.29 -8.43
CA GLY A 310 17.13 -15.24 -7.48
C GLY A 310 17.27 -15.75 -6.05
N SER A 311 17.22 -14.83 -5.09
CA SER A 311 17.28 -15.12 -3.66
C SER A 311 16.11 -14.48 -2.94
N VAL A 312 15.53 -15.19 -1.98
CA VAL A 312 14.42 -14.70 -1.15
C VAL A 312 14.93 -14.37 0.25
N TYR A 313 14.39 -13.29 0.81
CA TYR A 313 14.68 -12.81 2.14
C TYR A 313 13.37 -12.62 2.90
N GLY A 314 13.37 -12.90 4.20
CA GLY A 314 12.23 -12.69 5.09
C GLY A 314 12.41 -11.46 5.96
N MET A 315 11.36 -10.68 6.16
CA MET A 315 11.41 -9.48 7.00
C MET A 315 11.40 -9.83 8.49
N ARG A 316 12.33 -9.25 9.25
CA ARG A 316 12.27 -9.26 10.72
C ARG A 316 12.50 -7.87 11.26
N ILE A 317 11.51 -7.33 11.94
CA ILE A 317 11.51 -6.02 12.59
C ILE A 317 12.03 -6.16 14.03
N GLY A 318 12.82 -5.17 14.44
CA GLY A 318 13.59 -5.19 15.68
C GLY A 318 15.08 -5.18 15.38
N ASN A 319 15.75 -4.06 15.62
CA ASN A 319 17.19 -3.93 15.44
C ASN A 319 17.81 -3.17 16.62
N GLY A 320 18.00 -3.86 17.76
CA GLY A 320 18.89 -3.40 18.82
C GLY A 320 20.35 -3.32 18.38
N THR A 321 21.26 -2.82 19.22
CA THR A 321 22.68 -2.62 18.86
C THR A 321 23.35 -3.90 18.33
N GLY A 322 23.44 -4.03 17.00
CA GLY A 322 24.37 -4.88 16.27
C GLY A 322 23.94 -6.29 15.91
N ASN A 323 22.90 -6.87 16.53
CA ASN A 323 22.63 -8.32 16.40
C ASN A 323 21.16 -8.73 16.12
N ASN A 324 20.22 -7.80 15.84
CA ASN A 324 18.81 -8.15 15.56
C ASN A 324 18.22 -9.13 16.61
N THR A 325 18.43 -8.80 17.90
CA THR A 325 18.04 -9.63 19.06
C THR A 325 16.70 -9.23 19.66
N ASP A 326 16.16 -8.08 19.25
CA ASP A 326 15.03 -7.43 19.92
C ASP A 326 13.76 -7.55 19.06
N PHE A 327 13.48 -8.76 18.54
CA PHE A 327 12.29 -9.06 17.74
C PHE A 327 11.23 -9.76 18.60
N GLY A 328 9.95 -9.47 18.36
CA GLY A 328 8.85 -10.13 19.06
C GLY A 328 7.53 -9.39 18.93
N GLN A 329 6.57 -9.73 19.79
CA GLN A 329 5.34 -8.96 19.91
C GLN A 329 5.64 -7.55 20.42
N GLY A 330 5.04 -6.54 19.81
CA GLY A 330 5.30 -5.12 20.05
C GLY A 330 6.41 -4.51 19.20
N THR A 331 7.02 -5.28 18.28
CA THR A 331 8.08 -4.80 17.38
C THR A 331 7.68 -4.90 15.91
N GLU A 332 6.39 -4.72 15.58
CA GLU A 332 5.85 -4.90 14.22
C GLU A 332 6.05 -3.65 13.34
N ILE A 333 6.39 -2.53 13.97
CA ILE A 333 6.73 -1.23 13.35
C ILE A 333 8.14 -0.81 13.75
N GLY A 334 8.76 0.04 12.94
CA GLY A 334 10.13 0.52 13.11
C GLY A 334 11.12 -0.17 12.17
N GLN A 335 12.40 -0.07 12.49
CA GLN A 335 13.48 -0.59 11.66
C GLN A 335 13.63 -2.11 11.82
N GLY A 336 13.88 -2.79 10.71
CA GLY A 336 14.18 -4.22 10.67
C GLY A 336 15.36 -4.55 9.78
N VAL A 337 15.42 -5.82 9.39
CA VAL A 337 16.37 -6.35 8.41
C VAL A 337 15.72 -7.39 7.51
N TRP A 338 16.32 -7.59 6.34
CA TRP A 338 16.01 -8.70 5.43
C TRP A 338 16.92 -9.89 5.75
N LEU A 339 16.34 -10.98 6.27
CA LEU A 339 17.08 -12.20 6.60
C LEU A 339 17.15 -13.13 5.38
N PRO A 340 18.34 -13.63 5.00
CA PRO A 340 18.44 -14.59 3.90
C PRO A 340 17.70 -15.88 4.24
N ILE A 341 16.91 -16.39 3.28
CA ILE A 341 16.28 -17.70 3.37
C ILE A 341 17.19 -18.69 2.65
N ASP A 342 17.76 -19.64 3.40
CA ASP A 342 18.46 -20.78 2.82
C ASP A 342 17.43 -21.74 2.21
N THR A 343 17.16 -21.56 0.92
CA THR A 343 16.10 -22.25 0.18
C THR A 343 16.27 -23.77 0.19
N ALA A 344 17.49 -24.28 0.37
CA ALA A 344 17.75 -25.72 0.48
C ALA A 344 16.99 -26.39 1.65
N ASN A 345 16.70 -25.65 2.72
CA ASN A 345 16.00 -26.17 3.89
C ASN A 345 14.47 -26.09 3.78
N PHE A 346 13.95 -25.34 2.80
CA PHE A 346 12.52 -25.03 2.68
C PHE A 346 11.94 -25.42 1.32
N THR A 347 12.69 -26.14 0.50
CA THR A 347 12.25 -26.59 -0.82
C THR A 347 11.58 -27.96 -0.74
N ASP A 348 10.41 -28.11 -1.37
CA ASP A 348 9.70 -29.39 -1.48
C ASP A 348 10.29 -30.32 -2.56
N ALA A 349 9.72 -31.52 -2.72
CA ALA A 349 10.18 -32.50 -3.70
C ALA A 349 10.03 -32.04 -5.18
N ASN A 350 9.19 -31.03 -5.43
CA ASN A 350 8.94 -30.47 -6.76
C ASN A 350 9.76 -29.20 -7.04
N GLY A 351 10.58 -28.76 -6.08
CA GLY A 351 11.41 -27.56 -6.21
C GLY A 351 10.71 -26.26 -5.80
N ASN A 352 9.55 -26.30 -5.14
CA ASN A 352 8.86 -25.10 -4.64
C ASN A 352 9.45 -24.69 -3.28
N ILE A 353 9.78 -23.41 -3.10
CA ILE A 353 10.28 -22.88 -1.83
C ILE A 353 9.08 -22.50 -0.94
N ILE A 354 8.91 -23.20 0.17
CA ILE A 354 7.76 -23.02 1.07
C ILE A 354 8.06 -21.93 2.11
N LEU A 355 7.64 -20.69 1.83
CA LEU A 355 8.04 -19.50 2.59
C LEU A 355 7.46 -19.49 4.02
N ARG A 356 6.27 -20.06 4.23
CA ARG A 356 5.68 -20.24 5.56
C ARG A 356 6.57 -21.06 6.51
N ASN A 357 7.29 -22.05 6.01
CA ASN A 357 8.23 -22.83 6.82
C ASN A 357 9.45 -21.98 7.23
N ALA A 358 9.96 -21.16 6.30
CA ALA A 358 11.05 -20.22 6.58
C ALA A 358 10.61 -19.16 7.61
N GLN A 359 9.38 -18.64 7.50
CA GLN A 359 8.81 -17.69 8.45
C GLN A 359 8.87 -18.20 9.89
N VAL A 360 8.39 -19.41 10.12
CA VAL A 360 8.41 -20.04 11.45
C VAL A 360 9.85 -20.26 11.91
N SER A 361 10.70 -20.84 11.05
CA SER A 361 12.08 -21.18 11.42
C SER A 361 12.95 -19.96 11.72
N LEU A 362 12.73 -18.83 11.04
CA LEU A 362 13.55 -17.63 11.16
C LEU A 362 12.95 -16.59 12.12
N ASN A 363 11.80 -16.88 12.72
CA ASN A 363 11.04 -15.97 13.57
C ASN A 363 10.78 -14.62 12.88
N LEU A 364 10.37 -14.66 11.62
CA LEU A 364 10.01 -13.44 10.88
C LEU A 364 8.86 -12.71 11.57
N THR A 365 8.78 -11.39 11.35
CA THR A 365 7.70 -10.57 11.89
C THR A 365 6.41 -10.94 11.17
N GLY A 366 5.42 -11.39 11.92
CA GLY A 366 4.08 -11.68 11.39
C GLY A 366 3.16 -10.50 11.65
N TYR A 367 2.34 -10.17 10.65
CA TYR A 367 1.29 -9.17 10.70
C TYR A 367 -0.06 -9.86 10.92
N TYR A 368 -1.15 -9.09 10.94
CA TYR A 368 -2.47 -9.68 11.16
C TYR A 368 -2.93 -10.45 9.93
N ARG A 369 -2.98 -9.86 8.76
CA ARG A 369 -3.29 -10.54 7.51
C ARG A 369 -2.88 -9.55 6.42
N PRO A 370 -1.61 -9.59 5.98
CA PRO A 370 -1.19 -8.73 4.88
C PRO A 370 -1.97 -9.04 3.61
N GLU A 371 -2.59 -8.01 3.05
CA GLU A 371 -3.36 -8.10 1.79
C GLU A 371 -2.56 -7.41 0.67
N ASP A 372 -3.24 -6.65 -0.21
CA ASP A 372 -2.65 -5.99 -1.36
C ASP A 372 -1.61 -4.92 -1.01
N TYR A 373 -0.63 -4.72 -1.90
CA TYR A 373 0.42 -3.71 -1.83
C TYR A 373 0.47 -2.87 -3.09
N ASP A 374 0.76 -1.57 -2.92
CA ASP A 374 1.08 -0.69 -4.05
C ASP A 374 2.35 0.14 -3.81
N LEU A 375 3.09 0.36 -4.90
CA LEU A 375 4.35 1.11 -4.91
C LEU A 375 4.05 2.61 -4.96
N ASP A 376 4.61 3.38 -4.03
CA ASP A 376 4.44 4.83 -4.02
C ASP A 376 5.19 5.46 -5.21
N PRO A 377 4.47 5.98 -6.21
CA PRO A 377 5.10 6.52 -7.41
C PRO A 377 5.82 7.84 -7.14
N ILE A 378 5.46 8.57 -6.07
CA ILE A 378 6.09 9.83 -5.68
C ILE A 378 7.42 9.55 -4.99
N ALA A 379 7.45 8.57 -4.08
CA ALA A 379 8.69 8.10 -3.47
C ALA A 379 9.64 7.51 -4.53
N LEU A 380 9.12 6.66 -5.42
CA LEU A 380 9.91 6.07 -6.49
C LEU A 380 10.56 7.13 -7.40
N ALA A 381 9.82 8.19 -7.74
CA ALA A 381 10.33 9.29 -8.55
C ALA A 381 11.49 10.07 -7.87
N ARG A 382 11.60 10.00 -6.52
CA ARG A 382 12.72 10.55 -5.75
C ARG A 382 13.90 9.57 -5.58
N GLY A 383 13.74 8.33 -6.06
CA GLY A 383 14.73 7.26 -5.89
C GLY A 383 14.53 6.43 -4.63
N ASP A 384 13.44 6.64 -3.90
CA ASP A 384 13.11 5.87 -2.69
C ASP A 384 12.26 4.64 -3.05
N VAL A 385 12.47 3.54 -2.33
CA VAL A 385 11.56 2.38 -2.40
C VAL A 385 10.62 2.46 -1.22
N ARG A 386 9.39 2.92 -1.45
CA ARG A 386 8.31 2.93 -0.47
C ARG A 386 7.07 2.27 -1.07
N PHE A 387 6.50 1.32 -0.35
CA PHE A 387 5.21 0.74 -0.69
C PHE A 387 4.31 0.70 0.53
N CYS A 388 3.00 0.70 0.31
CA CYS A 388 2.02 0.56 1.37
C CYS A 388 1.12 -0.62 1.10
N GLY A 389 0.56 -1.17 2.17
CA GLY A 389 -0.20 -2.40 2.13
C GLY A 389 -1.21 -2.50 3.23
N ALA A 390 -2.34 -3.11 2.93
CA ALA A 390 -3.35 -3.34 3.95
C ALA A 390 -2.99 -4.52 4.86
N ASN A 391 -3.55 -4.46 6.06
CA ASN A 391 -3.44 -5.46 7.09
C ASN A 391 -4.82 -5.57 7.76
N THR A 392 -5.66 -6.47 7.25
CA THR A 392 -7.15 -6.46 7.33
C THR A 392 -7.72 -6.34 8.74
N GLY A 393 -7.05 -6.92 9.73
CA GLY A 393 -7.66 -7.06 11.05
C GLY A 393 -8.90 -7.97 11.00
N ARG A 394 -9.84 -7.72 11.91
CA ARG A 394 -11.03 -8.54 12.21
C ARG A 394 -12.06 -7.79 13.08
N MET A 395 -12.66 -6.71 12.56
CA MET A 395 -13.88 -6.09 13.13
C MET A 395 -14.63 -5.23 12.11
N SER A 396 -15.93 -5.46 12.01
CA SER A 396 -16.81 -4.80 11.04
C SER A 396 -17.14 -3.34 11.38
N ASN A 397 -17.71 -2.68 10.38
CA ASN A 397 -18.27 -1.34 10.49
C ASN A 397 -19.21 -1.19 11.70
N GLY A 398 -19.09 -0.08 12.42
CA GLY A 398 -19.99 0.31 13.51
C GLY A 398 -19.71 -0.28 14.89
N GLY A 399 -18.54 -0.91 15.10
CA GLY A 399 -18.09 -1.34 16.44
C GLY A 399 -18.89 -2.52 17.01
N GLY A 400 -19.53 -3.31 16.14
CA GLY A 400 -20.28 -4.50 16.53
C GLY A 400 -20.70 -5.36 15.35
N SER A 401 -20.08 -6.54 15.22
CA SER A 401 -20.51 -7.64 14.37
C SER A 401 -21.09 -8.76 15.25
N ASP A 402 -22.05 -9.52 14.73
CA ASP A 402 -22.51 -10.76 15.34
C ASP A 402 -21.61 -11.96 14.98
N VAL A 403 -20.83 -11.83 13.91
CA VAL A 403 -19.83 -12.81 13.46
C VAL A 403 -18.48 -12.53 14.12
N GLU A 404 -18.11 -11.25 14.31
CA GLU A 404 -16.72 -10.86 14.60
C GLU A 404 -16.53 -9.96 15.84
N THR A 405 -15.86 -10.49 16.86
CA THR A 405 -15.77 -9.87 18.20
C THR A 405 -14.35 -9.46 18.62
N ALA A 406 -13.34 -9.67 17.77
CA ALA A 406 -11.94 -9.43 18.12
C ALA A 406 -11.59 -7.95 18.32
N SER A 407 -12.37 -7.04 17.73
CA SER A 407 -12.18 -5.58 17.84
C SER A 407 -10.82 -5.08 17.33
N THR A 408 -10.26 -5.78 16.36
CA THR A 408 -9.06 -5.35 15.63
C THR A 408 -9.50 -4.74 14.30
N TYR A 409 -9.52 -3.43 14.15
CA TYR A 409 -10.05 -2.78 12.92
C TYR A 409 -9.15 -2.91 11.68
N GLY A 410 -7.92 -3.42 11.85
CA GLY A 410 -6.93 -3.44 10.79
C GLY A 410 -6.12 -2.14 10.72
N GLU A 411 -5.22 -2.06 9.75
CA GLU A 411 -4.34 -0.92 9.52
C GLU A 411 -3.82 -0.95 8.07
N VAL A 412 -3.31 0.18 7.58
CA VAL A 412 -2.42 0.18 6.42
C VAL A 412 -1.02 0.47 6.94
N ILE A 413 -0.06 -0.38 6.56
CA ILE A 413 1.35 -0.18 6.85
C ILE A 413 2.08 0.28 5.60
N CYS A 414 3.13 1.06 5.78
CA CYS A 414 4.06 1.40 4.71
C CYS A 414 5.46 0.93 5.08
N VAL A 415 6.14 0.32 4.11
CA VAL A 415 7.52 -0.12 4.21
C VAL A 415 8.36 0.81 3.35
N THR A 416 9.37 1.43 3.94
CA THR A 416 10.44 2.11 3.22
C THR A 416 11.69 1.22 3.28
N ASP A 417 12.22 0.80 2.14
CA ASP A 417 13.44 -0.01 2.08
C ASP A 417 14.65 0.93 1.94
N GLU A 418 15.16 1.37 3.09
CA GLU A 418 16.18 2.42 3.19
C GLU A 418 17.56 1.87 2.82
N PRO A 419 18.30 2.49 1.88
CA PRO A 419 19.65 2.06 1.51
C PRO A 419 20.60 1.96 2.70
N ASP A 420 21.27 0.83 2.82
CA ASP A 420 22.34 0.59 3.79
C ASP A 420 23.36 -0.38 3.19
N GLU A 421 24.57 0.13 2.90
CA GLU A 421 25.65 -0.65 2.30
C GLU A 421 26.08 -1.85 3.15
N LYS A 422 25.77 -1.86 4.45
CA LYS A 422 26.08 -2.97 5.35
C LYS A 422 24.98 -4.03 5.39
N ALA A 423 23.79 -3.72 4.90
CA ALA A 423 22.68 -4.65 4.89
C ALA A 423 22.89 -5.74 3.83
N THR A 424 22.45 -6.96 4.15
CA THR A 424 22.60 -8.13 3.26
C THR A 424 22.02 -7.89 1.86
N THR A 425 20.95 -7.10 1.77
CA THR A 425 20.28 -6.78 0.50
C THR A 425 20.60 -5.39 -0.04
N GLY A 426 21.55 -4.68 0.58
CA GLY A 426 21.86 -3.27 0.29
C GLY A 426 20.83 -2.27 0.85
N ALA A 427 19.81 -2.73 1.56
CA ALA A 427 18.80 -1.91 2.22
C ALA A 427 18.22 -2.60 3.46
N ASN A 428 17.65 -1.82 4.38
CA ASN A 428 16.90 -2.28 5.54
C ASN A 428 15.47 -1.74 5.51
N PRO A 429 14.46 -2.57 5.85
CA PRO A 429 13.08 -2.11 5.89
C PRO A 429 12.82 -1.26 7.14
N VAL A 430 12.07 -0.19 6.96
CA VAL A 430 11.45 0.60 8.03
C VAL A 430 9.95 0.59 7.83
N VAL A 431 9.23 0.01 8.79
CA VAL A 431 7.78 -0.13 8.76
C VAL A 431 7.14 0.97 9.58
N ARG A 432 6.19 1.68 8.99
CA ARG A 432 5.37 2.69 9.68
C ARG A 432 3.90 2.35 9.50
N ARG A 433 3.09 2.61 10.52
CA ARG A 433 1.64 2.63 10.35
C ARG A 433 1.28 3.90 9.59
N PHE A 434 0.53 3.76 8.50
CA PHE A 434 0.05 4.89 7.71
C PHE A 434 -1.35 5.32 8.13
N ILE A 435 -2.26 4.36 8.33
CA ILE A 435 -3.55 4.59 8.99
C ILE A 435 -3.82 3.45 9.97
N ALA A 436 -4.39 3.79 11.13
CA ALA A 436 -5.05 2.82 11.99
C ALA A 436 -6.50 2.69 11.56
N GLY A 437 -7.04 1.47 11.52
CA GLY A 437 -8.46 1.28 11.34
C GLY A 437 -9.26 1.75 12.55
N ASP A 438 -10.53 2.05 12.32
CA ASP A 438 -11.50 2.47 13.32
C ASP A 438 -12.92 1.92 13.01
N THR A 439 -13.91 2.36 13.78
CA THR A 439 -15.31 1.90 13.63
C THR A 439 -15.97 2.26 12.30
N GLN A 440 -15.36 3.08 11.46
CA GLN A 440 -15.84 3.44 10.13
C GLN A 440 -14.92 2.99 9.01
N ALA A 441 -13.61 3.00 9.23
CA ALA A 441 -12.60 2.60 8.25
C ALA A 441 -11.87 1.35 8.77
N ASN A 442 -12.23 0.16 8.29
CA ASN A 442 -11.70 -1.11 8.81
C ASN A 442 -11.65 -2.19 7.73
N TYR A 443 -11.14 -3.38 8.08
CA TYR A 443 -11.12 -4.52 7.16
C TYR A 443 -10.42 -4.19 5.84
N PHE A 444 -9.30 -3.47 5.92
CA PHE A 444 -8.63 -3.02 4.71
C PHE A 444 -8.10 -4.19 3.89
N ASP A 445 -8.34 -4.14 2.59
CA ASP A 445 -7.96 -5.16 1.63
C ASP A 445 -7.02 -4.58 0.57
N ASN A 446 -7.55 -3.96 -0.49
CA ASN A 446 -6.68 -3.41 -1.52
C ASN A 446 -6.24 -1.97 -1.27
N VAL A 447 -5.12 -1.60 -1.88
CA VAL A 447 -4.62 -0.22 -1.89
C VAL A 447 -4.13 0.20 -3.26
N ALA A 448 -4.24 1.50 -3.57
CA ALA A 448 -3.74 2.05 -4.83
C ALA A 448 -3.32 3.51 -4.70
N PHE A 449 -2.07 3.81 -5.02
CA PHE A 449 -1.59 5.18 -5.10
C PHE A 449 -2.14 5.88 -6.34
N GLN A 450 -2.66 7.10 -6.15
CA GLN A 450 -2.97 7.98 -7.25
C GLN A 450 -1.67 8.57 -7.82
N PRO A 451 -1.40 8.37 -9.13
CA PRO A 451 -0.30 9.02 -9.81
C PRO A 451 -0.34 10.55 -9.62
N HIS A 452 0.85 11.15 -9.54
CA HIS A 452 1.10 12.59 -9.40
C HIS A 452 0.74 13.26 -8.07
N THR A 453 -0.17 12.69 -7.27
CA THR A 453 -0.53 13.26 -5.95
C THR A 453 0.06 12.45 -4.80
N GLY A 454 0.21 11.13 -4.94
CA GLY A 454 0.62 10.25 -3.85
C GLY A 454 -0.48 9.96 -2.83
N ASN A 455 -1.71 10.41 -3.09
CA ASN A 455 -2.87 10.04 -2.28
C ASN A 455 -3.10 8.53 -2.40
N LEU A 456 -3.34 7.85 -1.28
CA LEU A 456 -3.56 6.41 -1.24
C LEU A 456 -5.05 6.11 -1.19
N VAL A 457 -5.56 5.36 -2.15
CA VAL A 457 -6.89 4.76 -2.08
C VAL A 457 -6.81 3.45 -1.29
N VAL A 458 -7.79 3.21 -0.42
CA VAL A 458 -7.87 2.03 0.46
C VAL A 458 -9.28 1.45 0.40
N LEU A 459 -9.40 0.15 0.18
CA LEU A 459 -10.66 -0.58 0.03
C LEU A 459 -10.92 -1.40 1.29
N GLU A 460 -12.18 -1.54 1.66
CA GLU A 460 -12.61 -2.44 2.74
C GLU A 460 -13.13 -3.75 2.14
N ASP A 461 -12.83 -4.87 2.79
CA ASP A 461 -13.44 -6.20 2.64
C ASP A 461 -13.93 -6.69 4.02
N GLY A 462 -14.99 -6.05 4.51
CA GLY A 462 -15.51 -6.24 5.85
C GLY A 462 -16.93 -6.75 5.89
N GLU A 463 -17.29 -7.39 7.00
CA GLU A 463 -18.67 -7.79 7.27
C GLU A 463 -19.63 -6.60 7.14
N VAL A 464 -20.68 -6.78 6.37
CA VAL A 464 -21.68 -5.73 6.06
C VAL A 464 -22.79 -5.64 7.10
N GLU A 465 -22.97 -6.67 7.93
CA GLU A 465 -23.98 -6.71 8.99
C GLU A 465 -23.49 -5.99 10.25
N VAL A 466 -24.11 -4.84 10.54
CA VAL A 466 -23.70 -3.98 11.66
C VAL A 466 -24.75 -3.97 12.77
N ILE A 467 -24.36 -4.34 13.99
CA ILE A 467 -25.25 -4.32 15.16
C ILE A 467 -25.56 -2.86 15.56
N LYS A 468 -26.84 -2.46 15.43
CA LYS A 468 -27.33 -1.14 15.89
C LYS A 468 -27.71 -1.12 17.36
N ARG A 469 -28.17 -2.26 17.87
CA ARG A 469 -28.58 -2.42 19.27
C ARG A 469 -28.31 -3.85 19.68
N ALA A 470 -27.50 -4.03 20.71
CA ALA A 470 -27.26 -5.34 21.32
C ALA A 470 -28.40 -5.71 22.30
N GLY A 471 -28.64 -7.01 22.49
CA GLY A 471 -29.56 -7.56 23.50
C GLY A 471 -30.67 -8.46 22.93
N PRO A 472 -31.71 -8.79 23.71
CA PRO A 472 -32.78 -9.72 23.31
C PRO A 472 -33.59 -9.30 22.08
N THR A 473 -33.48 -8.04 21.68
CA THR A 473 -34.08 -7.47 20.47
C THR A 473 -32.99 -6.91 19.56
N GLN A 474 -31.95 -7.71 19.29
CA GLN A 474 -30.83 -7.31 18.44
C GLN A 474 -31.34 -6.87 17.07
N THR A 475 -30.84 -5.74 16.60
CA THR A 475 -31.15 -5.20 15.27
C THR A 475 -29.85 -4.96 14.52
N THR A 476 -29.78 -5.43 13.27
CA THR A 476 -28.67 -5.19 12.36
C THR A 476 -29.05 -4.20 11.25
N GLU A 477 -28.05 -3.54 10.66
CA GLU A 477 -28.17 -2.71 9.46
C GLU A 477 -27.10 -3.17 8.47
N LEU A 478 -27.47 -3.33 7.21
CA LEU A 478 -26.54 -3.65 6.13
C LEU A 478 -25.85 -2.38 5.66
N ARG A 479 -24.54 -2.31 5.89
CA ARG A 479 -23.67 -1.21 5.47
C ARG A 479 -22.70 -1.68 4.42
N GLY A 480 -22.61 -0.90 3.35
CA GLY A 480 -21.60 -1.10 2.31
C GLY A 480 -20.20 -1.02 2.85
N ASN A 481 -19.31 -1.81 2.24
CA ASN A 481 -17.88 -1.58 2.31
C ASN A 481 -17.55 -0.27 1.61
N ASP A 482 -16.68 0.51 2.24
CA ASP A 482 -16.30 1.84 1.80
C ASP A 482 -15.00 1.81 0.99
N ILE A 483 -14.83 2.80 0.12
CA ILE A 483 -13.54 3.09 -0.51
C ILE A 483 -13.09 4.46 -0.02
N TRP A 484 -11.92 4.50 0.58
CA TRP A 484 -11.32 5.66 1.19
C TRP A 484 -10.20 6.22 0.31
N MET A 485 -9.93 7.52 0.44
CA MET A 485 -8.75 8.16 -0.11
C MET A 485 -8.07 8.95 0.98
N CYS A 486 -6.80 8.66 1.21
CA CYS A 486 -5.98 9.17 2.30
C CYS A 486 -4.84 10.05 1.77
N LEU A 487 -4.54 11.13 2.48
CA LEU A 487 -3.41 11.99 2.16
C LEU A 487 -2.09 11.33 2.52
N PRO A 488 -0.98 11.65 1.84
CA PRO A 488 0.35 11.40 2.36
C PRO A 488 0.52 11.93 3.80
N ASP A 489 1.54 11.43 4.48
CA ASP A 489 2.05 12.00 5.72
C ASP A 489 2.69 13.38 5.45
N GLY A 490 2.29 14.38 6.22
CA GLY A 490 2.73 15.77 6.09
C GLY A 490 3.95 16.11 6.96
N ASP A 491 4.11 17.42 7.25
CA ASP A 491 5.20 17.93 8.11
C ASP A 491 4.80 17.97 9.60
N ASP A 492 3.76 17.24 9.96
CA ASP A 492 3.24 17.22 11.32
C ASP A 492 4.14 16.38 12.25
N ARG A 493 3.74 16.18 13.51
CA ARG A 493 4.64 15.51 14.48
C ARG A 493 4.69 13.99 14.26
N ASP A 494 3.64 13.39 13.73
CA ASP A 494 3.57 11.94 13.63
C ASP A 494 4.12 11.44 12.29
N VAL A 495 3.73 10.24 11.87
CA VAL A 495 4.24 9.61 10.65
C VAL A 495 3.13 8.89 9.86
N GLN A 496 1.89 9.30 10.12
CA GLN A 496 0.65 8.73 9.59
C GLN A 496 0.06 9.67 8.54
N SER A 497 -0.95 9.20 7.82
CA SER A 497 -1.71 10.04 6.90
C SER A 497 -2.27 11.28 7.62
N ASP A 498 -2.23 12.43 6.93
CA ASP A 498 -2.91 13.67 7.37
C ASP A 498 -4.45 13.54 7.38
N GLY A 499 -4.97 12.40 6.91
CA GLY A 499 -6.34 11.97 7.07
C GLY A 499 -6.98 11.47 5.78
N CYS A 500 -8.16 10.88 5.93
CA CYS A 500 -8.86 10.20 4.86
C CYS A 500 -10.27 10.74 4.65
N ILE A 501 -10.78 10.57 3.43
CA ILE A 501 -12.17 10.82 3.07
C ILE A 501 -12.78 9.60 2.36
N ARG A 502 -14.07 9.37 2.58
CA ARG A 502 -14.82 8.33 1.85
C ARG A 502 -15.18 8.82 0.44
N ILE A 503 -14.77 8.06 -0.56
CA ILE A 503 -14.92 8.42 -1.98
C ILE A 503 -15.97 7.57 -2.70
N LEU A 504 -16.12 6.31 -2.33
CA LEU A 504 -17.19 5.43 -2.79
C LEU A 504 -17.72 4.59 -1.62
N SER A 505 -18.90 4.01 -1.79
CA SER A 505 -19.48 3.05 -0.85
C SER A 505 -20.41 2.10 -1.58
N LEU A 506 -20.36 0.81 -1.25
CA LEU A 506 -21.18 -0.23 -1.89
C LEU A 506 -22.64 -0.17 -1.42
N THR A 507 -23.57 -0.16 -2.34
CA THR A 507 -24.99 -0.42 -2.04
C THR A 507 -25.29 -1.92 -2.10
N ASP A 508 -24.52 -2.68 -2.87
CA ASP A 508 -24.59 -4.13 -2.98
C ASP A 508 -23.84 -4.77 -1.81
N THR A 509 -24.54 -4.98 -0.70
CA THR A 509 -23.99 -5.61 0.51
C THR A 509 -23.95 -7.14 0.40
N SER A 510 -23.87 -7.68 -0.81
CA SER A 510 -23.50 -9.09 -1.04
C SER A 510 -22.10 -9.22 -1.64
N ALA A 511 -21.38 -8.10 -1.72
CA ALA A 511 -20.15 -7.93 -2.46
C ALA A 511 -19.15 -7.09 -1.67
N GLU A 512 -17.88 -7.20 -2.01
CA GLU A 512 -16.83 -6.26 -1.63
C GLU A 512 -16.26 -5.50 -2.85
N PRO A 513 -15.75 -4.28 -2.66
CA PRO A 513 -14.86 -3.68 -3.63
C PRO A 513 -13.51 -4.39 -3.59
N THR A 514 -13.00 -4.75 -4.75
CA THR A 514 -11.65 -5.29 -4.86
C THR A 514 -10.93 -4.76 -6.09
N GLY A 515 -9.60 -4.91 -6.14
CA GLY A 515 -8.78 -4.64 -7.30
C GLY A 515 -8.93 -3.21 -7.81
N PHE A 516 -8.37 -2.23 -7.11
CA PHE A 516 -8.40 -0.83 -7.52
C PHE A 516 -7.11 -0.44 -8.23
N ILE A 517 -7.19 0.21 -9.40
CA ILE A 517 -5.99 0.73 -10.08
C ILE A 517 -6.25 2.03 -10.84
N PHE A 518 -5.32 2.97 -10.73
CA PHE A 518 -5.34 4.20 -11.52
C PHE A 518 -4.66 4.02 -12.87
N ALA A 519 -5.25 4.61 -13.92
CA ALA A 519 -4.51 4.90 -15.13
C ALA A 519 -3.42 5.96 -14.85
N GLY A 520 -2.35 5.97 -15.63
CA GLY A 520 -1.14 6.79 -15.41
C GLY A 520 -1.39 8.29 -15.25
N SER A 521 -2.49 8.80 -15.83
CA SER A 521 -2.93 10.19 -15.63
C SER A 521 -3.42 10.54 -14.21
N GLY A 522 -3.73 9.53 -13.38
CA GLY A 522 -4.38 9.65 -12.08
C GLY A 522 -5.83 10.17 -12.09
N ARG A 523 -6.40 10.44 -13.28
CA ARG A 523 -7.76 11.01 -13.45
C ARG A 523 -8.85 9.96 -13.64
N THR A 524 -8.47 8.72 -13.83
CA THR A 524 -9.33 7.57 -14.10
C THR A 524 -8.82 6.39 -13.29
N ALA A 525 -9.74 5.64 -12.70
CA ALA A 525 -9.46 4.38 -12.04
C ALA A 525 -10.41 3.28 -12.49
N TYR A 526 -10.03 2.04 -12.21
CA TYR A 526 -10.83 0.85 -12.40
C TYR A 526 -10.96 0.12 -11.06
N VAL A 527 -12.09 -0.54 -10.84
CA VAL A 527 -12.37 -1.31 -9.62
C VAL A 527 -13.30 -2.48 -9.94
N ASN A 528 -13.07 -3.63 -9.34
CA ASN A 528 -14.01 -4.75 -9.36
C ASN A 528 -14.96 -4.69 -8.17
N ILE A 529 -16.17 -5.20 -8.38
CA ILE A 529 -17.14 -5.47 -7.32
C ILE A 529 -17.36 -6.99 -7.32
N GLN A 530 -16.76 -7.67 -6.35
CA GLN A 530 -16.65 -9.12 -6.28
C GLN A 530 -17.88 -9.75 -5.61
N HIS A 531 -18.05 -11.07 -5.70
CA HIS A 531 -19.06 -11.88 -4.99
C HIS A 531 -20.52 -11.49 -5.15
N ARG A 532 -20.83 -10.57 -6.08
CA ARG A 532 -22.20 -10.08 -6.29
C ARG A 532 -23.18 -11.23 -6.48
N SER A 533 -24.19 -11.28 -5.61
CA SER A 533 -25.21 -12.33 -5.60
C SER A 533 -26.03 -12.47 -6.90
N VAL A 534 -25.98 -11.46 -7.77
CA VAL A 534 -26.61 -11.50 -9.11
C VAL A 534 -25.89 -12.43 -10.10
N GLY A 535 -24.66 -12.88 -9.77
CA GLY A 535 -23.92 -13.90 -10.52
C GLY A 535 -23.23 -13.40 -11.79
N THR A 536 -23.02 -12.09 -11.93
CA THR A 536 -22.28 -11.48 -13.04
C THR A 536 -21.15 -10.61 -12.50
N GLY A 537 -19.99 -10.64 -13.15
CA GLY A 537 -18.89 -9.72 -12.84
C GLY A 537 -19.30 -8.25 -12.95
N ALA A 538 -18.55 -7.40 -12.28
CA ALA A 538 -18.80 -5.97 -12.22
C ALA A 538 -17.49 -5.20 -12.18
N LEU A 539 -16.86 -5.08 -13.35
CA LEU A 539 -15.70 -4.22 -13.54
C LEU A 539 -16.16 -2.81 -13.88
N LEU A 540 -15.83 -1.86 -13.02
CA LEU A 540 -16.25 -0.47 -13.11
C LEU A 540 -15.08 0.44 -13.46
N LYS A 541 -15.40 1.57 -14.11
CA LYS A 541 -14.50 2.69 -14.36
C LYS A 541 -14.99 3.90 -13.61
N ILE A 542 -14.08 4.54 -12.88
CA ILE A 542 -14.32 5.76 -12.13
C ILE A 542 -13.56 6.90 -12.82
N THR A 543 -14.25 8.00 -13.09
CA THR A 543 -13.65 9.22 -13.67
C THR A 543 -14.02 10.45 -12.86
N GLY A 544 -13.33 11.56 -13.10
CA GLY A 544 -13.64 12.85 -12.47
C GLY A 544 -12.70 13.23 -11.34
N PHE A 545 -11.67 12.41 -11.05
CA PHE A 545 -10.57 12.80 -10.19
C PHE A 545 -9.82 13.99 -10.80
N GLU A 546 -9.65 15.06 -10.03
CA GLU A 546 -8.85 16.21 -10.43
C GLU A 546 -7.42 16.12 -9.88
N ILE A 547 -6.40 16.12 -10.74
CA ILE A 547 -5.02 16.26 -10.28
C ILE A 547 -4.78 17.72 -9.92
N ARG A 548 -4.87 18.02 -8.64
CA ARG A 548 -4.43 19.29 -8.07
C ARG A 548 -3.11 19.02 -7.38
N LYS A 549 -2.05 19.66 -7.85
CA LYS A 549 -0.83 19.73 -7.05
C LYS A 549 -1.23 20.42 -5.76
N HIS A 550 -0.90 19.83 -4.63
CA HIS A 550 -0.78 20.61 -3.40
C HIS A 550 0.10 21.78 -3.78
N ARG A 551 -0.50 22.98 -3.81
CA ARG A 551 0.23 24.20 -4.09
C ARG A 551 1.38 24.15 -3.09
N ASP A 552 2.62 24.19 -3.56
CA ASP A 552 3.79 24.23 -2.69
C ASP A 552 3.55 25.38 -1.70
N LEU A 553 3.05 25.06 -0.51
CA LEU A 553 3.17 25.90 0.67
C LEU A 553 4.63 25.80 1.20
N PHE A 554 5.51 25.19 0.40
CA PHE A 554 6.85 24.74 0.74
C PHE A 554 7.93 25.17 -0.28
N ASP A 555 7.60 26.05 -1.24
CA ASP A 555 8.62 26.76 -2.03
C ASP A 555 8.75 28.22 -1.58
N ASP A 556 9.11 28.40 -0.31
CA ASP A 556 9.66 29.65 0.20
C ASP A 556 11.19 29.50 0.30
N GLY A 557 11.86 29.58 -0.85
CA GLY A 557 13.04 30.41 -1.00
C GLY A 557 14.30 30.01 -0.24
N HIS A 558 14.91 28.88 -0.60
CA HIS A 558 16.37 28.73 -0.51
C HIS A 558 16.95 28.08 -1.78
N GLY A 559 16.76 28.76 -2.90
CA GLY A 559 17.62 28.59 -4.07
C GLY A 559 19.01 29.13 -3.80
N HIS A 560 19.89 28.32 -3.22
CA HIS A 560 21.33 28.49 -3.43
C HIS A 560 21.68 27.79 -4.74
N GLY A 561 21.80 28.59 -5.80
CA GLY A 561 22.38 28.15 -7.06
C GLY A 561 23.81 27.65 -6.83
N PHE A 562 24.05 26.41 -7.21
CA PHE A 562 25.38 25.96 -7.58
C PHE A 562 25.41 25.84 -9.10
N ASP A 563 26.00 26.86 -9.72
CA ASP A 563 26.59 26.76 -11.06
C ASP A 563 27.61 25.63 -11.03
N HIS A 564 27.40 24.60 -11.85
CA HIS A 564 28.46 23.71 -12.28
C HIS A 564 28.88 24.09 -13.69
N ASP A 565 29.89 24.96 -13.73
CA ASP A 565 30.83 25.07 -14.83
C ASP A 565 32.13 24.36 -14.40
N GLN A 566 32.74 23.62 -15.34
CA GLN A 566 34.04 22.89 -15.28
C GLN A 566 33.98 21.54 -14.52
N HIS A 567 34.31 20.38 -15.07
CA HIS A 567 35.22 19.98 -16.16
C HIS A 567 34.71 18.72 -16.86
#